data_AF-A0A931WSQ4-F1
#
_entry.id   AF-A0A931WSQ4-F1
#
_cell.length_a   1.000
_cell.length_b   1.000
_cell.length_c   1.000
_cell.angle_alpha   90.00
_cell.angle_beta   90.00
_cell.angle_gamma   90.00
#
_symmetry.space_group_name_H-M   'P 1'
#
loop_
_entity.id
_entity.type
_entity.pdbx_description
1 polymer ?
#
loop_
_entity_poly.entity_id
_entity_poly.type
_entity_poly.pdbx_seq_one_letter_code
_entity_poly.pdbx_strand_id
1 'polypeptide(L)'
;MTKEREQFEEMFALIAKDPFSWLEHAQTMRAAAQPVLQSLLGILHEPQTRPGVRLQKLAYVRGYMLLTGFAFENLLKAIAAKCNLLRVDPGTAHKATPKLTFDARLSARKGRHSLTRFARDLGLALPEEEMQYLKRLEEYIHWGGRYPVPMKADVYAASYSAMRLSFATAYPKLGDALFDKLVSHHFGG
;
A
#
# COMPACT_ATOMS: atom_id res chain seq x y z
N MET A 1 -32.82 -7.08 -13.53
CA MET A 1 -31.74 -7.37 -12.55
C MET A 1 -32.39 -8.09 -11.37
N THR A 2 -31.73 -9.02 -10.69
CA THR A 2 -32.34 -9.62 -9.48
C THR A 2 -32.26 -8.61 -8.33
N LYS A 3 -33.28 -8.54 -7.47
CA LYS A 3 -33.33 -7.66 -6.29
C LYS A 3 -32.09 -7.82 -5.40
N GLU A 4 -31.59 -9.04 -5.28
CA GLU A 4 -30.36 -9.37 -4.55
C GLU A 4 -29.11 -8.71 -5.15
N ARG A 5 -29.00 -8.67 -6.48
CA ARG A 5 -27.88 -8.01 -7.16
C ARG A 5 -27.88 -6.50 -6.92
N GLU A 6 -29.04 -5.86 -6.99
CA GLU A 6 -29.17 -4.43 -6.70
C GLU A 6 -28.71 -4.11 -5.27
N GLN A 7 -29.10 -4.93 -4.29
CA GLN A 7 -28.63 -4.79 -2.90
C GLN A 7 -27.11 -4.95 -2.75
N PHE A 8 -26.50 -5.90 -3.46
CA PHE A 8 -25.03 -6.06 -3.45
C PHE A 8 -24.32 -4.87 -4.08
N GLU A 9 -24.85 -4.33 -5.17
CA GLU A 9 -24.29 -3.16 -5.86
C GLU A 9 -24.39 -1.88 -5.00
N GLU A 10 -25.51 -1.70 -4.29
CA GLU A 10 -25.69 -0.63 -3.30
C GLU A 10 -24.71 -0.75 -2.13
N MET A 11 -24.60 -1.94 -1.54
CA MET A 11 -23.68 -2.19 -0.42
C MET A 11 -22.22 -2.02 -0.85
N PHE A 12 -21.84 -2.51 -2.03
CA PHE A 12 -20.53 -2.26 -2.63
C PHE A 12 -20.25 -0.76 -2.74
N ALA A 13 -21.22 0.01 -3.24
CA ALA A 13 -21.05 1.44 -3.41
C ALA A 13 -20.93 2.20 -2.08
N LEU A 14 -21.65 1.77 -1.05
CA LEU A 14 -21.59 2.31 0.30
C LEU A 14 -20.20 2.09 0.91
N ILE A 15 -19.74 0.84 0.96
CA ILE A 15 -18.45 0.46 1.56
C ILE A 15 -17.29 1.09 0.78
N ALA A 16 -17.34 1.07 -0.56
CA ALA A 16 -16.24 1.58 -1.37
C ALA A 16 -16.01 3.10 -1.21
N LYS A 17 -17.04 3.84 -0.79
CA LYS A 17 -16.96 5.29 -0.54
C LYS A 17 -16.79 5.63 0.93
N ASP A 18 -16.95 4.68 1.85
CA ASP A 18 -16.75 4.91 3.27
C ASP A 18 -15.24 5.01 3.59
N PRO A 19 -14.73 6.18 4.00
CA PRO A 19 -13.32 6.34 4.31
C PRO A 19 -12.90 5.54 5.54
N PHE A 20 -13.79 5.25 6.49
CA PHE A 20 -13.44 4.50 7.70
C PHE A 20 -13.21 3.02 7.41
N SER A 21 -14.01 2.39 6.56
CA SER A 21 -13.76 1.02 6.07
C SER A 21 -12.36 0.85 5.48
N TRP A 22 -11.88 1.83 4.68
CA TRP A 22 -10.53 1.82 4.14
C TRP A 22 -9.46 2.02 5.22
N LEU A 23 -9.70 2.93 6.17
CA LEU A 23 -8.78 3.21 7.27
C LEU A 23 -8.63 2.00 8.21
N GLU A 24 -9.73 1.34 8.58
CA GLU A 24 -9.71 0.11 9.39
C GLU A 24 -8.89 -0.99 8.71
N HIS A 25 -9.05 -1.14 7.40
CA HIS A 25 -8.25 -2.11 6.64
C HIS A 25 -6.76 -1.74 6.62
N ALA A 26 -6.44 -0.45 6.48
CA ALA A 26 -5.07 0.05 6.58
C ALA A 26 -4.45 -0.24 7.95
N GLN A 27 -5.19 0.01 9.04
CA GLN A 27 -4.76 -0.27 10.40
C GLN A 27 -4.57 -1.76 10.64
N THR A 28 -5.46 -2.61 10.12
CA THR A 28 -5.35 -4.07 10.23
C THR A 28 -4.08 -4.58 9.54
N MET A 29 -3.75 -4.07 8.34
CA MET A 29 -2.52 -4.43 7.64
C MET A 29 -1.26 -3.96 8.39
N ARG A 30 -1.29 -2.76 8.97
CA ARG A 30 -0.21 -2.26 9.84
C ARG A 30 -0.04 -3.13 11.08
N ALA A 31 -1.13 -3.50 11.74
CA ALA A 31 -1.12 -4.39 12.90
C ALA A 31 -0.57 -5.78 12.55
N ALA A 32 -0.96 -6.34 11.40
CA ALA A 32 -0.45 -7.62 10.91
C ALA A 32 1.05 -7.59 10.55
N ALA A 33 1.58 -6.42 10.15
CA ALA A 33 3.00 -6.25 9.89
C ALA A 33 3.85 -6.29 11.17
N GLN A 34 3.27 -5.98 12.33
CA GLN A 34 4.02 -5.80 13.57
C GLN A 34 4.66 -7.10 14.10
N PRO A 35 3.97 -8.25 14.20
CA PRO A 35 4.62 -9.52 14.59
C PRO A 35 5.75 -9.94 13.64
N VAL A 36 5.62 -9.61 12.34
CA VAL A 36 6.65 -9.89 11.33
C VAL A 36 7.90 -9.04 11.59
N LEU A 37 7.70 -7.75 11.90
CA LEU A 37 8.79 -6.85 12.29
C LEU A 37 9.49 -7.33 13.56
N GLN A 38 8.74 -7.68 14.61
CA GLN A 38 9.33 -8.16 15.86
C GLN A 38 10.18 -9.42 15.63
N SER A 39 9.70 -10.33 14.79
CA SER A 39 10.44 -11.53 14.39
C SER A 39 11.73 -11.19 13.62
N LEU A 40 11.67 -10.20 12.72
CA LEU A 40 12.86 -9.70 12.01
C LEU A 40 13.88 -9.09 12.97
N LEU A 41 13.44 -8.24 13.89
CA LEU A 41 14.29 -7.58 14.87
C LEU A 41 14.98 -8.60 15.78
N GLY A 42 14.28 -9.65 16.19
CA GLY A 42 14.82 -10.74 17.01
C GLY A 42 15.97 -11.51 16.36
N ILE A 43 16.03 -11.56 15.02
CA ILE A 43 17.11 -12.24 14.29
C ILE A 43 18.03 -11.28 13.54
N LEU A 44 17.86 -9.96 13.70
CA LEU A 44 18.50 -8.96 12.85
C LEU A 44 20.03 -9.05 12.90
N HIS A 45 20.58 -9.29 14.10
CA HIS A 45 22.02 -9.39 14.34
C HIS A 45 22.60 -10.79 14.14
N GLU A 46 21.76 -11.80 13.84
CA GLU A 46 22.23 -13.17 13.61
C GLU A 46 23.11 -13.28 12.35
N PRO A 47 24.22 -14.03 12.37
CA PRO A 47 25.07 -14.23 11.20
C PRO A 47 24.29 -14.89 10.04
N GLN A 48 24.43 -14.36 8.82
CA GLN A 48 23.78 -14.96 7.65
C GLN A 48 24.32 -16.35 7.29
N THR A 49 25.51 -16.71 7.79
CA THR A 49 26.12 -18.03 7.62
C THR A 49 25.43 -19.12 8.44
N ARG A 50 24.66 -18.75 9.47
CA ARG A 50 23.88 -19.69 10.25
C ARG A 50 22.76 -20.29 9.36
N PRO A 51 22.59 -21.62 9.32
CA PRO A 51 21.56 -22.27 8.51
C PRO A 51 20.17 -21.67 8.73
N GLY A 52 19.46 -21.32 7.65
CA GLY A 52 18.10 -20.80 7.70
C GLY A 52 17.96 -19.29 7.99
N VAL A 53 18.91 -18.63 8.64
CA VAL A 53 18.80 -17.21 9.04
C VAL A 53 18.62 -16.29 7.84
N ARG A 54 19.39 -16.50 6.76
CA ARG A 54 19.25 -15.70 5.54
C ARG A 54 17.83 -15.78 4.97
N LEU A 55 17.26 -16.98 4.91
CA LEU A 55 15.91 -17.20 4.38
C LEU A 55 14.87 -16.52 5.27
N GLN A 56 14.98 -16.65 6.59
CA GLN A 56 14.08 -16.00 7.56
C GLN A 56 14.13 -14.47 7.45
N LYS A 57 15.32 -13.87 7.39
CA LYS A 57 15.48 -12.42 7.21
C LYS A 57 14.81 -11.94 5.93
N LEU A 58 15.02 -12.64 4.82
CA LEU A 58 14.38 -12.30 3.54
C LEU A 58 12.86 -12.44 3.61
N ALA A 59 12.36 -13.51 4.24
CA ALA A 59 10.93 -13.74 4.42
C ALA A 59 10.29 -12.62 5.26
N TYR A 60 10.89 -12.26 6.39
CA TYR A 60 10.34 -11.21 7.26
C TYR A 60 10.46 -9.81 6.65
N VAL A 61 11.58 -9.47 5.99
CA VAL A 61 11.71 -8.19 5.27
C VAL A 61 10.64 -8.08 4.19
N ARG A 62 10.46 -9.12 3.37
CA ARG A 62 9.45 -9.11 2.29
C ARG A 62 8.03 -9.04 2.83
N GLY A 63 7.73 -9.84 3.86
CA GLY A 63 6.41 -9.86 4.49
C GLY A 63 6.07 -8.52 5.13
N TYR A 64 7.01 -7.95 5.90
CA TYR A 64 6.84 -6.64 6.54
C TYR A 64 6.61 -5.55 5.49
N MET A 65 7.53 -5.39 4.53
CA MET A 65 7.44 -4.32 3.52
C MET A 65 6.18 -4.43 2.66
N LEU A 66 5.73 -5.66 2.35
CA LEU A 66 4.50 -5.87 1.59
C LEU A 66 3.24 -5.48 2.39
N LEU A 67 3.14 -5.94 3.64
CA LEU A 67 2.00 -5.61 4.52
C LEU A 67 1.95 -4.11 4.81
N THR A 68 3.09 -3.49 5.12
CA THR A 68 3.17 -2.03 5.31
C THR A 68 2.83 -1.28 4.02
N GLY A 69 3.25 -1.79 2.86
CA GLY A 69 2.85 -1.23 1.57
C GLY A 69 1.33 -1.25 1.37
N PHE A 70 0.68 -2.37 1.67
CA PHE A 70 -0.79 -2.44 1.62
C PHE A 70 -1.47 -1.55 2.65
N ALA A 71 -0.90 -1.38 3.84
CA ALA A 71 -1.39 -0.44 4.83
C ALA A 71 -1.42 0.99 4.25
N PHE A 72 -0.33 1.44 3.63
CA PHE A 72 -0.27 2.75 2.98
C PHE A 72 -1.19 2.87 1.77
N GLU A 73 -1.31 1.83 0.94
CA GLU A 73 -2.23 1.85 -0.20
C GLU A 73 -3.68 2.07 0.27
N ASN A 74 -4.10 1.39 1.34
CA ASN A 74 -5.44 1.55 1.91
C ASN A 74 -5.62 2.90 2.62
N LEU A 75 -4.61 3.40 3.32
CA LEU A 75 -4.66 4.72 3.94
C LEU A 75 -4.83 5.84 2.89
N LEU A 76 -4.08 5.78 1.78
CA LEU A 76 -4.22 6.75 0.69
C LEU A 76 -5.60 6.65 0.03
N LYS A 77 -6.17 5.45 -0.11
CA LYS A 77 -7.56 5.27 -0.56
C LYS A 77 -8.57 5.84 0.45
N ALA A 78 -8.34 5.67 1.76
CA ALA A 78 -9.18 6.26 2.81
C ALA A 78 -9.19 7.80 2.71
N ILE A 79 -8.02 8.42 2.54
CA ILE A 79 -7.91 9.87 2.33
C ILE A 79 -8.65 10.27 1.04
N ALA A 80 -8.48 9.53 -0.05
CA ALA A 80 -9.18 9.79 -1.30
C ALA A 80 -10.71 9.69 -1.14
N ALA A 81 -11.20 8.68 -0.42
CA ALA A 81 -12.62 8.51 -0.11
C ALA A 81 -13.15 9.70 0.69
N LYS A 82 -12.42 10.11 1.73
CA LYS A 82 -12.76 11.26 2.58
C LYS A 82 -12.82 12.57 1.79
N CYS A 83 -11.94 12.72 0.80
CA CYS A 83 -11.93 13.85 -0.12
C CYS A 83 -12.94 13.73 -1.29
N ASN A 84 -13.83 12.73 -1.29
CA ASN A 84 -14.79 12.45 -2.36
C ASN A 84 -14.14 12.25 -3.74
N LEU A 85 -12.95 11.66 -3.77
CA LEU A 85 -12.19 11.37 -4.99
C LEU A 85 -12.36 9.91 -5.48
N LEU A 86 -13.14 9.10 -4.75
CA LEU A 86 -13.56 7.77 -5.18
C LEU A 86 -14.96 7.82 -5.80
N ARG A 87 -15.13 7.11 -6.92
CA ARG A 87 -16.40 7.02 -7.66
C ARG A 87 -16.72 5.57 -7.97
N VAL A 88 -18.00 5.23 -7.92
CA VAL A 88 -18.49 3.92 -8.35
C VAL A 88 -19.08 4.11 -9.75
N ASP A 89 -18.42 3.55 -10.74
CA ASP A 89 -18.91 3.51 -12.11
C ASP A 89 -19.81 2.28 -12.25
N PRO A 90 -21.11 2.42 -12.61
CA PRO A 90 -22.03 1.30 -12.74
C PRO A 90 -21.64 0.31 -13.86
N GLY A 91 -20.67 0.67 -14.71
CA GLY A 91 -20.25 -0.13 -15.85
C GLY A 91 -21.09 0.12 -17.10
N THR A 92 -20.56 -0.23 -18.27
CA THR A 92 -21.26 -0.08 -19.56
C THR A 92 -22.20 -1.26 -19.81
N ALA A 93 -23.33 -1.00 -20.46
CA ALA A 93 -24.54 -1.82 -20.62
C ALA A 93 -24.37 -3.32 -20.98
N HIS A 94 -23.19 -3.77 -21.42
CA HIS A 94 -22.99 -5.13 -21.91
C HIS A 94 -22.29 -6.10 -20.93
N LYS A 95 -21.65 -5.63 -19.85
CA LYS A 95 -21.07 -6.44 -18.75
C LYS A 95 -20.95 -5.63 -17.45
N ALA A 96 -22.05 -5.00 -17.03
CA ALA A 96 -22.08 -3.99 -15.97
C ALA A 96 -21.93 -4.58 -14.56
N THR A 97 -20.71 -4.87 -14.12
CA THR A 97 -20.43 -4.94 -12.68
C THR A 97 -19.93 -3.57 -12.24
N PRO A 98 -20.49 -2.99 -11.15
CA PRO A 98 -19.97 -1.74 -10.61
C PRO A 98 -18.48 -1.88 -10.30
N LYS A 99 -17.73 -0.85 -10.62
CA LYS A 99 -16.29 -0.80 -10.37
C LYS A 99 -15.94 0.48 -9.63
N LEU A 100 -15.04 0.35 -8.67
CA LEU A 100 -14.43 1.48 -8.03
C LEU A 100 -13.45 2.15 -9.00
N THR A 101 -13.60 3.45 -9.15
CA THR A 101 -12.75 4.29 -10.00
C THR A 101 -12.31 5.51 -9.22
N PHE A 102 -11.21 6.10 -9.67
CA PHE A 102 -10.73 7.37 -9.14
C PHE A 102 -11.23 8.52 -10.00
N ASP A 103 -11.49 9.66 -9.35
CA ASP A 103 -11.74 10.95 -9.97
C ASP A 103 -10.65 11.24 -11.03
N ALA A 104 -11.03 11.91 -12.12
CA ALA A 104 -10.10 12.20 -13.21
C ALA A 104 -8.89 13.05 -12.77
N ARG A 105 -9.03 13.80 -11.67
CA ARG A 105 -7.93 14.53 -11.01
C ARG A 105 -6.85 13.61 -10.47
N LEU A 106 -7.20 12.37 -10.13
CA LEU A 106 -6.25 11.35 -9.70
C LEU A 106 -5.72 10.61 -10.93
N SER A 107 -4.45 10.88 -11.22
CA SER A 107 -3.75 10.33 -12.37
C SER A 107 -3.31 8.86 -12.15
N ALA A 108 -3.60 8.31 -10.96
CA ALA A 108 -3.52 6.89 -10.55
C ALA A 108 -4.14 5.87 -11.54
N ARG A 109 -4.96 6.31 -12.51
CA ARG A 109 -5.52 5.47 -13.59
C ARG A 109 -4.46 4.67 -14.38
N LYS A 110 -3.21 5.15 -14.46
CA LYS A 110 -2.13 4.52 -15.25
C LYS A 110 -1.19 3.59 -14.47
N GLY A 111 -1.44 3.32 -13.20
CA GLY A 111 -0.63 2.38 -12.41
C GLY A 111 -1.30 2.08 -11.09
N ARG A 112 -1.94 0.91 -10.98
CA ARG A 112 -2.86 0.55 -9.88
C ARG A 112 -2.24 0.50 -8.47
N HIS A 113 -0.92 0.68 -8.35
CA HIS A 113 -0.17 0.56 -7.10
C HIS A 113 0.85 1.70 -6.87
N SER A 114 0.72 2.84 -7.55
CA SER A 114 1.73 3.90 -7.44
C SER A 114 1.50 4.80 -6.21
N LEU A 115 2.01 4.39 -5.06
CA LEU A 115 1.86 5.11 -3.79
C LEU A 115 2.38 6.55 -3.88
N THR A 116 3.56 6.73 -4.48
CA THR A 116 4.22 8.04 -4.57
C THR A 116 3.43 9.03 -5.42
N ARG A 117 2.95 8.56 -6.57
CA ARG A 117 2.09 9.34 -7.45
C ARG A 117 0.76 9.64 -6.78
N PHE A 118 0.17 8.66 -6.10
CA PHE A 118 -1.12 8.82 -5.45
C PHE A 118 -1.04 9.84 -4.31
N ALA A 119 0.02 9.82 -3.50
CA ALA A 119 0.27 10.84 -2.49
C ALA A 119 0.37 12.25 -3.09
N ARG A 120 1.05 12.42 -4.24
CA ARG A 120 1.12 13.71 -4.95
C ARG A 120 -0.23 14.14 -5.52
N ASP A 121 -0.97 13.22 -6.14
CA ASP A 121 -2.29 13.51 -6.70
C ASP A 121 -3.29 13.92 -5.60
N LEU A 122 -3.10 13.44 -4.36
CA LEU A 122 -3.83 13.85 -3.16
C LEU A 122 -3.36 15.18 -2.56
N GLY A 123 -2.29 15.79 -3.11
CA GLY A 123 -1.73 17.04 -2.60
C GLY A 123 -0.96 16.90 -1.28
N LEU A 124 -0.50 15.70 -0.93
CA LEU A 124 0.25 15.48 0.32
C LEU A 124 1.65 16.08 0.21
N ALA A 125 1.94 17.06 1.08
CA ALA A 125 3.28 17.65 1.22
C ALA A 125 4.17 16.74 2.07
N LEU A 126 4.80 15.74 1.42
CA LEU A 126 5.72 14.81 2.06
C LEU A 126 7.17 15.23 1.80
N PRO A 127 8.05 15.29 2.81
CA PRO A 127 9.49 15.40 2.64
C PRO A 127 10.04 14.26 1.76
N GLU A 128 11.20 14.50 1.16
CA GLU A 128 11.84 13.55 0.24
C GLU A 128 12.06 12.17 0.87
N GLU A 129 12.41 12.11 2.16
CA GLU A 129 12.60 10.86 2.89
C GLU A 129 11.31 10.02 2.96
N GLU A 130 10.17 10.64 3.30
CA GLU A 130 8.85 9.99 3.34
C GLU A 130 8.45 9.52 1.94
N MET A 131 8.70 10.34 0.90
CA MET A 131 8.42 9.99 -0.49
C MET A 131 9.26 8.82 -0.98
N GLN A 132 10.56 8.78 -0.63
CA GLN A 132 11.43 7.65 -0.96
C GLN A 132 11.02 6.38 -0.23
N TYR A 133 10.54 6.50 1.01
CA TYR A 133 9.99 5.36 1.74
C TYR A 133 8.74 4.78 1.04
N LEU A 134 7.77 5.63 0.65
CA LEU A 134 6.61 5.19 -0.14
C LEU A 134 7.03 4.54 -1.47
N LYS A 135 8.06 5.07 -2.13
CA LYS A 135 8.59 4.50 -3.38
C LYS A 135 9.13 3.09 -3.20
N ARG A 136 9.78 2.80 -2.07
CA ARG A 136 10.27 1.45 -1.75
C ARG A 136 9.10 0.51 -1.49
N LEU A 137 8.12 0.93 -0.68
CA LEU A 137 6.92 0.13 -0.44
C LEU A 137 6.17 -0.21 -1.73
N GLU A 138 6.03 0.77 -2.64
CA GLU A 138 5.47 0.59 -3.98
C GLU A 138 6.18 -0.53 -4.77
N GLU A 139 7.51 -0.61 -4.68
CA GLU A 139 8.29 -1.67 -5.32
C GLU A 139 7.99 -3.07 -4.74
N TYR A 140 7.85 -3.17 -3.41
CA TYR A 140 7.51 -4.43 -2.74
C TYR A 140 6.09 -4.90 -3.09
N ILE A 141 5.12 -3.98 -3.17
CA ILE A 141 3.77 -4.27 -3.67
C ILE A 141 3.84 -4.73 -5.12
N HIS A 142 4.60 -4.03 -5.97
CA HIS A 142 4.65 -4.32 -7.40
C HIS A 142 5.25 -5.70 -7.69
N TRP A 143 6.36 -6.07 -7.05
CA TRP A 143 6.92 -7.41 -7.24
C TRP A 143 7.87 -7.85 -6.13
N GLY A 144 8.60 -6.94 -5.47
CA GLY A 144 9.71 -7.28 -4.56
C GLY A 144 9.33 -8.13 -3.36
N GLY A 145 8.05 -8.06 -2.94
CA GLY A 145 7.49 -8.92 -1.89
C GLY A 145 6.98 -10.27 -2.36
N ARG A 146 6.79 -10.47 -3.68
CA ARG A 146 6.05 -11.61 -4.26
C ARG A 146 6.91 -12.50 -5.15
N TYR A 147 7.88 -11.92 -5.86
CA TYR A 147 8.68 -12.60 -6.87
C TYR A 147 10.18 -12.34 -6.64
N PRO A 148 11.06 -13.27 -7.05
CA PRO A 148 12.50 -13.04 -6.97
C PRO A 148 13.01 -11.96 -7.94
N VAL A 149 12.27 -11.69 -9.02
CA VAL A 149 12.63 -10.79 -10.12
C VAL A 149 11.34 -10.28 -10.79
N PRO A 150 11.28 -9.03 -11.28
CA PRO A 150 10.12 -8.53 -12.03
C PRO A 150 10.07 -9.18 -13.42
N MET A 151 8.92 -9.09 -14.09
CA MET A 151 8.74 -9.67 -15.43
C MET A 151 9.62 -9.02 -16.52
N LYS A 152 10.17 -7.83 -16.28
CA LYS A 152 10.97 -7.10 -17.26
C LYS A 152 12.34 -6.73 -16.67
N ALA A 153 13.39 -6.92 -17.46
CA ALA A 153 14.78 -6.71 -17.04
C ALA A 153 15.11 -5.23 -16.77
N ASP A 154 14.50 -4.31 -17.52
CA ASP A 154 14.64 -2.87 -17.31
C ASP A 154 14.11 -2.42 -15.94
N VAL A 155 12.97 -2.98 -15.51
CA VAL A 155 12.42 -2.78 -14.16
C VAL A 155 13.41 -3.29 -13.12
N TYR A 156 14.00 -4.48 -13.32
CA TYR A 156 15.00 -5.02 -12.41
C TYR A 156 16.22 -4.11 -12.26
N ALA A 157 16.80 -3.66 -13.39
CA ALA A 157 17.96 -2.77 -13.40
C ALA A 157 17.67 -1.42 -12.70
N ALA A 158 16.50 -0.83 -12.95
CA ALA A 158 16.08 0.42 -12.33
C ALA A 158 15.87 0.29 -10.81
N SER A 159 15.35 -0.85 -10.34
CA SER A 159 15.08 -1.07 -8.91
C SER A 159 16.34 -1.38 -8.11
N TYR A 160 17.29 -2.11 -8.72
CA TYR A 160 18.57 -2.43 -8.08
C TYR A 160 19.49 -1.21 -7.98
N SER A 161 19.65 -0.45 -9.07
CA SER A 161 20.48 0.76 -9.11
C SER A 161 20.00 1.83 -8.11
N ALA A 162 18.70 1.92 -7.87
CA ALA A 162 18.11 2.86 -6.92
C ALA A 162 17.98 2.30 -5.49
N MET A 163 18.58 1.14 -5.18
CA MET A 163 18.53 0.49 -3.86
C MET A 163 17.10 0.33 -3.29
N ARG A 164 16.12 0.08 -4.17
CA ARG A 164 14.69 0.07 -3.77
C ARG A 164 14.28 -1.20 -3.02
N LEU A 165 15.09 -2.24 -3.10
CA LEU A 165 14.91 -3.52 -2.38
C LEU A 165 15.86 -3.61 -1.19
N SER A 166 16.03 -2.50 -0.49
CA SER A 166 16.77 -2.45 0.77
C SER A 166 15.80 -2.32 1.93
N PHE A 167 16.20 -2.85 3.08
CA PHE A 167 15.56 -2.59 4.36
C PHE A 167 16.56 -1.82 5.22
N ALA A 168 16.16 -0.63 5.68
CA ALA A 168 16.90 0.12 6.68
C ALA A 168 16.19 0.00 8.02
N THR A 169 16.95 -0.12 9.11
CA THR A 169 16.43 -0.24 10.47
C THR A 169 15.64 0.98 10.94
N ALA A 170 15.80 2.13 10.27
CA ALA A 170 15.02 3.34 10.52
C ALA A 170 13.60 3.28 9.90
N TYR A 171 13.36 2.44 8.90
CA TYR A 171 12.10 2.40 8.17
C TYR A 171 10.87 2.12 9.01
N PRO A 172 10.90 1.24 10.03
CA PRO A 172 9.74 1.07 10.90
C PRO A 172 9.30 2.35 11.60
N LYS A 173 10.26 3.08 12.19
CA LYS A 173 9.97 4.34 12.88
C LYS A 173 9.45 5.40 11.92
N LEU A 174 10.08 5.53 10.75
CA LEU A 174 9.64 6.45 9.71
C LEU A 174 8.23 6.10 9.20
N GLY A 175 7.96 4.82 8.96
CA GLY A 175 6.67 4.34 8.49
C GLY A 175 5.56 4.56 9.50
N ASP A 176 5.80 4.28 10.77
CA ASP A 176 4.84 4.54 11.85
C ASP A 176 4.56 6.04 11.98
N ALA A 177 5.61 6.87 12.07
CA ALA A 177 5.45 8.31 12.18
C ALA A 177 4.68 8.92 10.99
N LEU A 178 4.99 8.49 9.77
CA LEU A 178 4.28 8.93 8.57
C LEU A 178 2.82 8.47 8.58
N PHE A 179 2.56 7.22 8.94
CA PHE A 179 1.19 6.68 9.01
C PHE A 179 0.37 7.48 10.03
N ASP A 180 0.89 7.69 11.24
CA ASP A 180 0.21 8.42 12.31
C ASP A 180 0.00 9.90 11.97
N LYS A 181 0.99 10.54 11.32
CA LYS A 181 0.88 11.90 10.78
C LYS A 181 -0.29 12.02 9.80
N LEU A 182 -0.38 11.10 8.83
CA LEU A 182 -1.45 11.12 7.83
C LEU A 182 -2.82 10.82 8.44
N VAL A 183 -2.92 9.86 9.36
CA VAL A 183 -4.16 9.60 10.09
C VAL A 183 -4.58 10.82 10.91
N SER A 184 -3.69 11.41 11.70
CA SER A 184 -4.02 12.57 12.54
C SER A 184 -4.45 13.77 11.70
N HIS A 185 -3.72 14.08 10.62
CA HIS A 185 -4.03 15.22 9.75
C HIS A 185 -5.39 15.07 9.04
N HIS A 186 -5.75 13.85 8.62
CA HIS A 186 -6.96 13.63 7.83
C HIS A 186 -8.13 13.12 8.63
N PHE A 187 -7.95 12.54 9.81
CA PHE A 187 -8.98 11.86 10.59
C PHE A 187 -9.01 12.25 12.07
N GLY A 188 -8.02 13.01 12.56
CA GLY A 188 -8.05 13.60 13.90
C GLY A 188 -8.97 14.82 13.92
N GLY A 189 -10.21 14.62 14.36
CA GLY A 189 -11.18 15.66 14.67
C GLY A 189 -11.80 15.37 16.03
#